data_AF-A0A1Y2KBF1-F1
#
_entry.id   AF-A0A1Y2KBF1-F1
#
_cell.length_a   1.000
_cell.length_b   1.000
_cell.length_c   1.000
_cell.angle_alpha   90.00
_cell.angle_beta   90.00
_cell.angle_gamma   90.00
#
_symmetry.space_group_name_H-M   'P 1'
#
loop_
_entity.id
_entity.type
_entity.pdbx_description
1 polymer ?
#
loop_
_entity_poly.entity_id
_entity_poly.type
_entity_poly.pdbx_seq_one_letter_code
_entity_poly.pdbx_strand_id
1 'polypeptide(L)'
;MVGHGWHTGVVVDLARVGHDQLAAAQDFANFRYLEIGWGDEGFYRAPNNDITVGLAARAIFLPTPSVLHLVGINAPPQRAFSASDVRRVPLSKAGFDALLAFIDGMFDKDEAGELRYLGPGLYGYARFYRAHGSYTFFRTCNTWTQQALKAAQLPIHDYWGATSESVLEQVDALPQPIQLRP
;
A
#
# COMPACT_ATOMS: atom_id res chain seq x y z
N MET A 1 -2.45 -8.14 2.96
CA MET A 1 -3.04 -6.80 2.91
C MET A 1 -3.52 -6.40 4.29
N VAL A 2 -3.71 -5.10 4.51
CA VAL A 2 -4.30 -4.53 5.72
C VAL A 2 -5.38 -3.52 5.33
N GLY A 3 -6.52 -3.52 6.03
CA GLY A 3 -7.59 -2.55 5.92
C GLY A 3 -7.82 -1.84 7.25
N HIS A 4 -7.68 -0.52 7.27
CA HIS A 4 -7.86 0.33 8.45
C HIS A 4 -9.26 0.96 8.49
N GLY A 5 -10.28 0.23 8.03
CA GLY A 5 -11.68 0.66 7.96
C GLY A 5 -12.03 1.50 6.72
N TRP A 6 -11.31 2.59 6.44
CA TRP A 6 -11.55 3.45 5.27
C TRP A 6 -10.40 3.42 4.24
N HIS A 7 -9.24 2.90 4.64
CA HIS A 7 -8.01 2.83 3.85
C HIS A 7 -7.47 1.40 3.79
N THR A 8 -6.90 1.01 2.65
CA THR A 8 -6.21 -0.27 2.48
C THR A 8 -4.77 -0.09 2.04
N GLY A 9 -3.91 -0.99 2.50
CA GLY A 9 -2.51 -1.08 2.11
C GLY A 9 -2.05 -2.52 1.95
N VAL A 10 -0.83 -2.68 1.44
CA VAL A 10 -0.17 -3.99 1.30
C VAL A 10 0.93 -4.12 2.33
N VAL A 11 1.13 -5.34 2.82
CA VAL A 11 2.24 -5.66 3.73
C VAL A 11 3.03 -6.78 3.10
N VAL A 12 4.34 -6.58 2.97
CA VAL A 12 5.27 -7.57 2.43
C VAL A 12 6.26 -8.03 3.50
N ASP A 13 6.72 -9.27 3.40
CA ASP A 13 7.82 -9.80 4.21
C ASP A 13 9.14 -9.45 3.52
N LEU A 14 9.95 -8.60 4.16
CA LEU A 14 11.21 -8.09 3.60
C LEU A 14 12.23 -9.21 3.38
N ALA A 15 12.14 -10.32 4.12
CA ALA A 15 13.01 -11.47 3.89
C ALA A 15 12.76 -12.17 2.53
N ARG A 16 11.65 -11.85 1.86
CA ARG A 16 11.31 -12.37 0.53
C ARG A 16 11.61 -11.39 -0.59
N VAL A 17 11.96 -10.14 -0.27
CA VAL A 17 12.26 -9.09 -1.25
C VAL A 17 13.72 -9.22 -1.67
N GLY A 18 13.96 -9.42 -2.96
CA GLY A 18 15.32 -9.42 -3.52
C GLY A 18 15.93 -8.02 -3.48
N HIS A 19 17.27 -7.95 -3.44
CA HIS A 19 18.05 -6.72 -3.24
C HIS A 19 17.64 -5.56 -4.17
N ASP A 20 17.29 -5.86 -5.43
CA ASP A 20 16.97 -4.85 -6.45
C ASP A 20 15.49 -4.81 -6.84
N GLN A 21 14.62 -5.51 -6.10
CA GLN A 21 13.19 -5.60 -6.45
C GLN A 21 12.35 -4.44 -5.94
N LEU A 22 12.83 -3.74 -4.90
CA LEU A 22 12.15 -2.61 -4.30
C LEU A 22 13.20 -1.67 -3.69
N ALA A 23 13.46 -0.53 -4.34
CA ALA A 23 14.51 0.39 -3.93
C ALA A 23 14.36 0.85 -2.46
N ALA A 24 13.12 1.10 -2.04
CA ALA A 24 12.84 1.56 -0.68
C ALA A 24 13.14 0.52 0.40
N ALA A 25 13.29 -0.77 0.07
CA ALA A 25 13.52 -1.81 1.07
C ALA A 25 14.81 -1.60 1.87
N GLN A 26 15.82 -0.95 1.28
CA GLN A 26 17.10 -0.67 1.92
C GLN A 26 16.94 0.24 3.15
N ASP A 27 16.04 1.23 3.08
CA ASP A 27 15.73 2.14 4.19
C ASP A 27 15.06 1.44 5.39
N PHE A 28 14.60 0.20 5.19
CA PHE A 28 13.86 -0.61 6.15
C PHE A 28 14.52 -1.96 6.42
N ALA A 29 15.81 -2.14 6.08
CA ALA A 29 16.53 -3.41 6.21
C ALA A 29 16.55 -4.02 7.64
N ASN A 30 16.32 -3.20 8.67
CA ASN A 30 16.22 -3.63 10.06
C ASN A 30 14.82 -4.10 10.49
N PHE A 31 13.86 -4.14 9.55
CA PHE A 31 12.49 -4.57 9.79
C PHE A 31 12.18 -5.88 9.09
N ARG A 32 11.25 -6.65 9.67
CA ARG A 32 10.79 -7.90 9.06
C ARG A 32 9.73 -7.68 7.99
N TYR A 33 8.82 -6.75 8.23
CA TYR A 33 7.71 -6.45 7.35
C TYR A 33 7.72 -4.97 6.98
N LEU A 34 7.21 -4.69 5.78
CA LEU A 34 6.99 -3.35 5.27
C LEU A 34 5.53 -3.21 4.89
N GLU A 35 4.80 -2.35 5.59
CA GLU A 35 3.50 -1.86 5.14
C GLU A 35 3.70 -0.71 4.16
N ILE A 36 2.91 -0.71 3.09
CA ILE A 36 3.00 0.22 1.98
C ILE A 36 1.57 0.66 1.64
N GLY A 37 1.33 1.97 1.73
CA GLY A 37 0.10 2.61 1.27
C GLY A 37 0.41 3.72 0.27
N TRP A 38 -0.48 3.90 -0.71
CA TRP A 38 -0.44 5.04 -1.64
C TRP A 38 -1.65 5.93 -1.40
N GLY A 39 -1.47 7.24 -1.42
CA GLY A 39 -2.58 8.17 -1.23
C GLY A 39 -2.23 9.61 -1.50
N ASP A 40 -3.20 10.48 -1.18
CA ASP A 40 -3.08 11.92 -1.35
C ASP A 40 -2.05 12.52 -0.38
N GLU A 41 -1.17 13.37 -0.90
CA GLU A 41 -0.11 14.02 -0.13
C GLU A 41 -0.68 14.94 0.96
N GLY A 42 -1.66 15.76 0.62
CA GLY A 42 -2.26 16.73 1.53
C GLY A 42 -2.98 16.06 2.68
N PHE A 43 -3.68 14.96 2.40
CA PHE A 43 -4.38 14.14 3.37
C PHE A 43 -3.42 13.41 4.30
N TYR A 44 -2.41 12.72 3.75
CA TYR A 44 -1.47 11.93 4.54
C TYR A 44 -0.52 12.78 5.39
N ARG A 45 -0.26 14.03 5.00
CA ARG A 45 0.72 14.89 5.66
C ARG A 45 0.08 16.06 6.40
N ALA A 46 -1.25 16.07 6.56
CA ALA A 46 -1.94 17.14 7.27
C ALA A 46 -1.58 17.18 8.77
N PRO A 47 -1.31 18.37 9.32
CA PRO A 47 -1.10 18.52 10.75
C PRO A 47 -2.33 18.03 11.55
N ASN A 48 -2.10 17.23 12.58
CA ASN A 48 -3.07 16.80 13.61
C ASN A 48 -4.12 15.72 13.25
N ASN A 49 -4.08 15.06 12.09
CA ASN A 49 -5.17 14.17 11.67
C ASN A 49 -6.56 14.86 11.68
N ASP A 50 -6.63 16.20 11.70
CA ASP A 50 -7.87 17.00 11.82
C ASP A 50 -8.73 16.99 10.54
N ILE A 51 -8.49 16.06 9.64
CA ILE A 51 -9.29 15.88 8.45
C ILE A 51 -10.48 15.01 8.82
N THR A 52 -11.61 15.65 9.12
CA THR A 52 -12.90 14.97 9.02
C THR A 52 -13.03 14.43 7.59
N VAL A 53 -13.34 13.14 7.45
CA VAL A 53 -13.55 12.46 6.16
C VAL A 53 -14.53 13.25 5.25
N GLY A 54 -15.47 13.99 5.86
CA GLY A 54 -16.41 14.88 5.17
C GLY A 54 -15.83 16.22 4.66
N LEU A 55 -14.72 16.73 5.22
CA LEU A 55 -14.05 17.94 4.74
C LEU A 55 -13.14 17.64 3.53
N ALA A 56 -12.50 16.46 3.53
CA ALA A 56 -11.72 15.93 2.40
C ALA A 56 -12.59 15.68 1.15
N ALA A 57 -13.87 15.35 1.34
CA ALA A 57 -14.82 15.09 0.25
C ALA A 57 -15.04 16.29 -0.70
N ARG A 58 -14.74 17.51 -0.26
CA ARG A 58 -14.94 18.74 -1.06
C ARG A 58 -13.74 19.15 -1.92
N ALA A 59 -12.55 18.57 -1.69
CA ALA A 59 -11.34 18.87 -2.46
C ALA A 59 -11.17 17.98 -3.71
N ILE A 60 -12.06 17.02 -3.94
CA ILE A 60 -11.84 15.87 -4.83
C ILE A 60 -12.10 16.14 -6.33
N PHE A 61 -12.29 17.39 -6.74
CA PHE A 61 -12.48 17.74 -8.16
C PHE A 61 -11.18 18.12 -8.89
N LEU A 62 -10.06 18.28 -8.18
CA LEU A 62 -8.77 18.59 -8.78
C LEU A 62 -7.77 17.45 -8.53
N PRO A 63 -6.99 17.02 -9.54
CA PRO A 63 -5.92 16.05 -9.34
C PRO A 63 -4.89 16.60 -8.33
N THR A 64 -4.62 15.84 -7.27
CA THR A 64 -3.68 16.25 -6.23
C THR A 64 -2.38 15.43 -6.25
N PRO A 65 -1.29 15.99 -5.71
CA PRO A 65 -0.02 15.29 -5.51
C PRO A 65 -0.21 13.98 -4.71
N SER A 66 0.48 12.89 -5.08
CA SER A 66 0.41 11.61 -4.35
C SER A 66 1.72 11.23 -3.66
N VAL A 67 1.60 10.39 -2.63
CA VAL A 67 2.71 9.87 -1.83
C VAL A 67 2.58 8.38 -1.57
N LEU A 68 3.73 7.75 -1.35
CA LEU A 68 3.84 6.43 -0.74
C LEU A 68 4.18 6.60 0.74
N HIS A 69 3.38 5.98 1.60
CA HIS A 69 3.61 5.88 3.04
C HIS A 69 4.11 4.48 3.36
N LEU A 70 5.34 4.40 3.86
CA LEU A 70 6.00 3.14 4.19
C LEU A 70 6.21 3.04 5.70
N VAL A 71 5.88 1.89 6.29
CA VAL A 71 6.03 1.63 7.73
C VAL A 71 6.78 0.32 7.96
N GLY A 72 7.89 0.39 8.70
CA GLY A 72 8.68 -0.77 9.11
C GLY A 72 8.10 -1.44 10.36
N ILE A 73 7.94 -2.77 10.30
CA ILE A 73 7.26 -3.53 11.36
C ILE A 73 8.02 -4.83 11.65
N ASN A 74 8.23 -5.13 12.94
CA ASN A 74 8.88 -6.38 13.38
C ASN A 74 7.92 -7.45 13.88
N ALA A 75 6.76 -7.05 14.42
CA ALA A 75 5.73 -7.98 14.82
C ALA A 75 4.99 -8.54 13.59
N PRO A 76 4.45 -9.78 13.65
CA PRO A 76 3.52 -10.28 12.65
C PRO A 76 2.39 -9.28 12.41
N PRO A 77 1.99 -9.01 11.15
CA PRO A 77 1.01 -7.97 10.83
C PRO A 77 -0.30 -8.07 11.60
N GLN A 78 -0.79 -9.29 11.87
CA GLN A 78 -2.00 -9.52 12.67
C GLN A 78 -1.89 -9.01 14.11
N ARG A 79 -0.68 -9.00 14.67
CA ARG A 79 -0.41 -8.43 16.01
C ARG A 79 -0.11 -6.94 15.95
N ALA A 80 0.63 -6.49 14.94
CA ALA A 80 0.98 -5.08 14.77
C ALA A 80 -0.25 -4.20 14.51
N PHE A 81 -1.23 -4.74 13.77
CA PHE A 81 -2.46 -4.07 13.39
C PHE A 81 -3.68 -4.76 13.99
N SER A 82 -3.69 -4.96 15.31
CA SER A 82 -4.75 -5.70 16.01
C SER A 82 -6.14 -5.06 15.91
N ALA A 83 -6.20 -3.77 15.57
CA ALA A 83 -7.45 -3.03 15.36
C ALA A 83 -7.85 -2.90 13.88
N SER A 84 -7.13 -3.60 12.98
CA SER A 84 -7.30 -3.51 11.54
C SER A 84 -7.62 -4.88 10.94
N ASP A 85 -8.23 -4.88 9.76
CA ASP A 85 -8.48 -6.09 8.99
C ASP A 85 -7.21 -6.55 8.28
N VAL A 86 -6.58 -7.61 8.78
CA VAL A 86 -5.37 -8.18 8.16
C VAL A 86 -5.72 -9.48 7.45
N ARG A 87 -5.55 -9.52 6.12
CA ARG A 87 -5.72 -10.73 5.30
C ARG A 87 -4.39 -11.19 4.72
N ARG A 88 -4.09 -12.48 4.89
CA ARG A 88 -2.95 -13.11 4.20
C ARG A 88 -3.37 -13.42 2.77
N VAL A 89 -2.62 -12.89 1.81
CA VAL A 89 -2.87 -13.11 0.39
C VAL A 89 -1.75 -13.99 -0.16
N PRO A 90 -2.03 -15.26 -0.50
CA PRO A 90 -1.03 -16.13 -1.09
C PRO A 90 -0.76 -15.70 -2.52
N LEU A 91 0.52 -15.51 -2.86
CA LEU A 91 0.98 -15.14 -4.20
C LEU A 91 1.94 -16.20 -4.72
N SER A 92 1.85 -16.49 -6.02
CA SER A 92 2.91 -17.19 -6.74
C SER A 92 4.20 -16.35 -6.71
N LYS A 93 5.36 -16.95 -7.03
CA LYS A 93 6.60 -16.18 -7.13
C LYS A 93 6.47 -15.05 -8.16
N ALA A 94 5.93 -15.38 -9.35
CA ALA A 94 5.72 -14.40 -10.42
C ALA A 94 4.76 -13.28 -10.00
N GLY A 95 3.67 -13.60 -9.31
CA GLY A 95 2.73 -12.60 -8.78
C GLY A 95 3.36 -11.71 -7.70
N PHE A 96 4.21 -12.27 -6.84
CA PHE A 96 4.95 -11.48 -5.86
C PHE A 96 5.98 -10.56 -6.51
N ASP A 97 6.75 -11.05 -7.48
CA ASP A 97 7.72 -10.24 -8.22
C ASP A 97 7.02 -9.09 -8.99
N ALA A 98 5.85 -9.38 -9.60
CA ALA A 98 5.04 -8.39 -10.30
C ALA A 98 4.43 -7.35 -9.36
N LEU A 99 4.02 -7.75 -8.15
CA LEU A 99 3.59 -6.82 -7.10
C LEU A 99 4.73 -5.85 -6.72
N LEU A 100 5.94 -6.37 -6.48
CA LEU A 100 7.09 -5.54 -6.13
C LEU A 100 7.45 -4.57 -7.25
N ALA A 101 7.46 -5.04 -8.51
CA ALA A 101 7.68 -4.18 -9.67
C ALA A 101 6.62 -3.08 -9.82
N PHE A 102 5.34 -3.41 -9.57
CA PHE A 102 4.27 -2.42 -9.54
C PHE A 102 4.51 -1.36 -8.46
N ILE A 103 4.86 -1.77 -7.25
CA ILE A 103 5.13 -0.86 -6.14
C ILE A 103 6.38 0.00 -6.42
N ASP A 104 7.47 -0.59 -6.92
CA ASP A 104 8.69 0.16 -7.24
C ASP A 104 8.44 1.22 -8.34
N GLY A 105 7.63 0.87 -9.34
CA GLY A 105 7.21 1.79 -10.40
C GLY A 105 6.30 2.92 -9.93
N MET A 106 5.79 2.88 -8.70
CA MET A 106 5.00 3.97 -8.11
C MET A 106 5.85 5.06 -7.47
N PHE A 107 7.14 4.85 -7.23
CA PHE A 107 8.00 5.89 -6.69
C PHE A 107 8.40 6.90 -7.75
N ASP A 108 8.34 8.18 -7.42
CA ASP A 108 8.96 9.23 -8.21
C ASP A 108 10.45 9.33 -7.86
N LYS A 109 11.29 9.07 -8.86
CA LYS A 109 12.75 9.08 -8.75
C LYS A 109 13.30 10.38 -9.32
N ASP A 110 14.37 10.91 -8.73
CA ASP A 110 15.04 12.09 -9.29
C ASP A 110 15.94 11.74 -10.47
N GLU A 111 16.64 12.74 -11.01
CA GLU A 111 17.53 12.57 -12.17
C GLU A 111 18.70 11.61 -11.90
N ALA A 112 19.06 11.40 -10.62
CA ALA A 112 20.08 10.44 -10.21
C ALA A 112 19.51 9.03 -10.00
N GLY A 113 18.19 8.85 -10.11
CA GLY A 113 17.50 7.58 -9.84
C GLY A 113 17.16 7.36 -8.36
N GLU A 114 17.37 8.37 -7.50
CA GLU A 114 17.13 8.27 -6.07
C GLU A 114 15.66 8.54 -5.74
N LEU A 115 15.14 7.88 -4.70
CA LEU A 115 13.77 8.07 -4.25
C LEU A 115 13.61 9.48 -3.64
N ARG A 116 12.60 10.23 -4.08
CA ARG A 116 12.30 11.55 -3.51
C ARG A 116 11.66 11.42 -2.12
N TYR A 117 12.47 11.44 -1.07
CA TYR A 117 12.04 11.43 0.32
C TYR A 117 11.34 12.74 0.71
N LEU A 118 10.18 12.63 1.35
CA LEU A 118 9.32 13.76 1.76
C LEU A 118 9.25 13.95 3.28
N GLY A 119 9.96 13.15 4.07
CA GLY A 119 10.00 13.28 5.52
C GLY A 119 9.46 12.06 6.28
N PRO A 120 9.44 12.14 7.63
CA PRO A 120 8.97 11.05 8.48
C PRO A 120 7.48 10.77 8.25
N GLY A 121 7.11 9.49 8.39
CA GLY A 121 5.72 9.03 8.25
C GLY A 121 4.89 9.25 9.51
N LEU A 122 3.64 8.78 9.45
CA LEU A 122 2.63 9.03 10.49
C LEU A 122 2.90 8.36 11.86
N TYR A 123 3.50 7.18 11.87
CA TYR A 123 3.68 6.39 13.08
C TYR A 123 4.82 5.39 12.97
N GLY A 124 5.36 4.98 14.13
CA GLY A 124 6.49 4.05 14.19
C GLY A 124 7.71 4.56 13.42
N TYR A 125 8.51 3.64 12.90
CA TYR A 125 9.52 3.98 11.90
C TYR A 125 8.85 3.99 10.53
N ALA A 126 8.47 5.18 10.08
CA ALA A 126 7.79 5.38 8.82
C ALA A 126 8.42 6.51 8.01
N ARG A 127 8.23 6.45 6.70
CA ARG A 127 8.74 7.44 5.75
C ARG A 127 7.70 7.73 4.67
N PHE A 128 7.68 8.97 4.21
CA PHE A 128 6.96 9.39 3.01
C PHE A 128 7.93 9.52 1.84
N TYR A 129 7.50 9.01 0.69
CA TYR A 129 8.15 9.24 -0.59
C TYR A 129 7.16 9.81 -1.58
N ARG A 130 7.67 10.62 -2.52
CA ARG A 130 6.89 11.09 -3.65
C ARG A 130 6.46 9.91 -4.51
N ALA A 131 5.22 9.92 -4.96
CA ALA A 131 4.69 8.87 -5.81
C ALA A 131 4.27 9.41 -7.19
N HIS A 132 4.32 8.53 -8.19
CA HIS A 132 3.83 8.81 -9.53
C HIS A 132 2.30 8.81 -9.59
N GLY A 133 1.79 9.76 -10.36
CA GLY A 133 0.38 9.93 -10.62
C GLY A 133 -0.31 10.90 -9.67
N SER A 134 -1.53 11.27 -10.04
CA SER A 134 -2.36 12.20 -9.26
C SER A 134 -3.48 11.44 -8.57
N TYR A 135 -3.78 11.84 -7.35
CA TYR A 135 -4.95 11.38 -6.62
C TYR A 135 -6.20 12.09 -7.16
N THR A 136 -7.29 11.35 -7.36
CA THR A 136 -8.58 11.87 -7.85
C THR A 136 -9.72 11.11 -7.16
N PHE A 137 -10.98 11.52 -7.37
CA PHE A 137 -12.15 10.78 -6.86
C PHE A 137 -12.14 9.30 -7.21
N PHE A 138 -11.67 8.98 -8.42
CA PHE A 138 -11.62 7.62 -8.95
C PHE A 138 -10.29 6.92 -8.70
N ARG A 139 -9.31 7.61 -8.12
CA ARG A 139 -7.98 7.07 -7.84
C ARG A 139 -7.61 7.32 -6.39
N THR A 140 -8.14 6.45 -5.55
CA THR A 140 -7.95 6.42 -4.10
C THR A 140 -6.96 5.34 -3.70
N CYS A 141 -6.60 5.31 -2.42
CA CYS A 141 -5.82 4.21 -1.83
C CYS A 141 -6.41 2.82 -2.08
N ASN A 142 -7.75 2.69 -2.06
CA ASN A 142 -8.41 1.40 -2.27
C ASN A 142 -8.31 0.95 -3.73
N THR A 143 -8.47 1.88 -4.67
CA THR A 143 -8.25 1.59 -6.09
C THR A 143 -6.80 1.26 -6.39
N TRP A 144 -5.85 1.89 -5.70
CA TRP A 144 -4.44 1.54 -5.79
C TRP A 144 -4.18 0.13 -5.27
N THR A 145 -4.76 -0.26 -4.13
CA THR A 145 -4.65 -1.63 -3.62
C THR A 145 -5.24 -2.65 -4.58
N GLN A 146 -6.38 -2.36 -5.24
CA GLN A 146 -6.92 -3.22 -6.30
C GLN A 146 -5.93 -3.38 -7.46
N GLN A 147 -5.34 -2.29 -7.93
CA GLN A 147 -4.34 -2.30 -9.00
C GLN A 147 -3.10 -3.10 -8.60
N ALA A 148 -2.63 -2.96 -7.36
CA ALA A 148 -1.49 -3.71 -6.83
C ALA A 148 -1.79 -5.22 -6.78
N LEU A 149 -2.96 -5.61 -6.28
CA LEU A 149 -3.38 -7.02 -6.23
C LEU A 149 -3.59 -7.60 -7.63
N LYS A 150 -4.15 -6.83 -8.56
CA LYS A 150 -4.31 -7.21 -9.97
C LYS A 150 -2.95 -7.36 -10.67
N ALA A 151 -2.01 -6.44 -10.42
CA ALA A 151 -0.62 -6.56 -10.89
C ALA A 151 0.05 -7.81 -10.32
N ALA A 152 -0.31 -8.21 -9.10
CA ALA A 152 0.10 -9.48 -8.49
C ALA A 152 -0.56 -10.73 -9.12
N GLN A 153 -1.22 -10.59 -10.27
CA GLN A 153 -1.90 -11.63 -11.04
C GLN A 153 -3.09 -12.26 -10.33
N LEU A 154 -3.69 -11.54 -9.38
CA LEU A 154 -4.93 -11.97 -8.74
C LEU A 154 -6.14 -11.54 -9.58
N PRO A 155 -7.22 -12.35 -9.60
CA PRO A 155 -8.47 -12.03 -10.31
C PRO A 155 -9.28 -10.96 -9.57
N ILE A 156 -8.74 -9.75 -9.49
CA ILE A 156 -9.37 -8.58 -8.88
C ILE A 156 -10.03 -7.73 -9.96
N HIS A 157 -11.26 -7.28 -9.69
CA HIS A 157 -12.04 -6.40 -10.54
C HIS A 157 -11.82 -4.94 -10.14
N ASP A 158 -11.62 -4.08 -11.15
CA ASP A 158 -11.49 -2.64 -10.92
C ASP A 158 -12.85 -2.06 -10.51
N TYR A 159 -12.86 -1.29 -9.42
CA TYR A 159 -14.06 -0.57 -8.99
C TYR A 159 -13.70 0.87 -8.65
N TRP A 160 -14.16 1.82 -9.46
CA TRP A 160 -13.76 3.22 -9.33
C TRP A 160 -14.24 3.89 -8.03
N GLY A 161 -15.20 3.28 -7.32
CA GLY A 161 -15.67 3.66 -5.99
C GLY A 161 -15.21 2.72 -4.88
N ALA A 162 -14.06 2.05 -5.03
CA ALA A 162 -13.57 1.04 -4.08
C ALA A 162 -13.55 1.56 -2.64
N THR A 163 -14.32 0.88 -1.80
CA THR A 163 -14.24 0.97 -0.33
C THR A 163 -13.25 -0.06 0.18
N SER A 164 -12.72 0.13 1.39
CA SER A 164 -11.87 -0.87 2.05
C SER A 164 -12.56 -2.24 2.11
N GLU A 165 -13.86 -2.23 2.43
CA GLU A 165 -14.71 -3.43 2.48
C GLU A 165 -14.77 -4.15 1.13
N SER A 166 -15.03 -3.44 0.03
CA SER A 166 -15.10 -4.05 -1.30
C SER A 166 -13.78 -4.70 -1.76
N VAL A 167 -12.63 -4.19 -1.29
CA VAL A 167 -11.32 -4.79 -1.57
C VAL A 167 -11.11 -6.05 -0.73
N LEU A 168 -11.48 -5.99 0.55
CA LEU A 168 -11.41 -7.13 1.47
C LEU A 168 -12.32 -8.28 1.00
N GLU A 169 -13.55 -7.99 0.58
CA GLU A 169 -14.49 -8.98 0.04
C GLU A 169 -13.91 -9.70 -1.18
N GLN A 170 -13.30 -8.98 -2.12
CA GLN A 170 -12.66 -9.58 -3.28
C GLN A 170 -11.49 -10.48 -2.89
N VAL A 171 -10.70 -10.10 -1.87
CA VAL A 171 -9.60 -10.91 -1.36
C VAL A 171 -10.11 -12.15 -0.62
N ASP A 172 -11.18 -12.03 0.16
CA ASP A 172 -11.79 -13.15 0.87
C ASP A 172 -12.44 -14.15 -0.11
N ALA A 173 -12.87 -13.69 -1.29
CA ALA A 173 -13.39 -14.51 -2.39
C ALA A 173 -12.29 -15.22 -3.22
N LEU A 174 -11.01 -14.93 -3.00
CA LEU A 174 -9.93 -15.57 -3.76
C LEU A 174 -9.87 -17.07 -3.48
N PRO A 175 -9.54 -17.90 -4.50
CA PRO A 175 -9.33 -19.32 -4.30
C PRO A 175 -8.24 -19.53 -3.25
N GLN A 176 -8.60 -20.17 -2.14
CA GLN A 176 -7.62 -20.52 -1.13
C GLN A 176 -6.68 -21.58 -1.72
N PRO A 177 -5.36 -21.48 -1.52
CA PRO A 177 -4.44 -22.52 -1.96
C PRO A 177 -4.89 -23.83 -1.31
N ILE A 178 -5.02 -24.87 -2.14
CA ILE A 178 -5.31 -26.23 -1.67
C ILE A 178 -4.20 -26.56 -0.67
N GLN A 179 -4.53 -26.56 0.62
CA GLN A 179 -3.63 -27.12 1.62
C GLN A 179 -3.61 -28.62 1.37
N LEU A 180 -2.59 -29.11 0.66
CA LEU A 180 -2.25 -30.51 0.71
C LEU A 180 -1.94 -30.78 2.18
N ARG A 181 -2.85 -31.48 2.87
CA ARG A 181 -2.59 -31.98 4.22
C ARG A 181 -1.36 -32.90 4.13
N PRO A 182 -0.42 -32.81 5.09
CA PRO A 182 0.69 -33.76 5.17
C PRO A 182 0.17 -35.19 5.36
#